data_AF-A0A7S0LWE7-F1
#
_entry.id   AF-A0A7S0LWE7-F1
#
_cell.length_a   1.000
_cell.length_b   1.000
_cell.length_c   1.000
_cell.angle_alpha   90.00
_cell.angle_beta   90.00
_cell.angle_gamma   90.00
#
_symmetry.space_group_name_H-M   'P 1'
#
loop_
_entity.id
_entity.type
_entity.pdbx_description
1 polymer ?
#
loop_
_entity_poly.entity_id
_entity_poly.type
_entity_poly.pdbx_seq_one_letter_code
_entity_poly.pdbx_strand_id
1 'polypeptide(L)'
;TVLVTGHSLGAALATLCAADIAPLFPGARVTMYNYGSPRVGNRAFARLFDTLVPDAFRIVNDADLVARVPRTRLLNYRHVGRTVLVSAQQGKRIWVEGESEGSDPLKERWTELSELLEAELSLMQGLVGGGSIADHMEDAYFRALVQALLP
;
A
#
# COMPACT_ATOMS: atom_id res chain seq x y z
N THR A 1 -18.14 9.29 -12.56
CA THR A 1 -17.08 8.93 -11.60
C THR A 1 -17.03 7.44 -11.48
N VAL A 2 -15.83 6.85 -11.49
CA VAL A 2 -15.60 5.42 -11.29
C VAL A 2 -14.72 5.26 -10.05
N LEU A 3 -15.20 4.47 -9.08
CA LEU A 3 -14.45 4.14 -7.88
C LEU A 3 -13.90 2.72 -8.03
N VAL A 4 -12.60 2.56 -7.83
CA VAL A 4 -11.92 1.26 -7.89
C VAL A 4 -11.27 0.99 -6.54
N THR A 5 -11.44 -0.22 -6.02
CA THR A 5 -10.90 -0.61 -4.73
C THR A 5 -10.57 -2.09 -4.72
N GLY A 6 -9.67 -2.47 -3.83
CA GLY A 6 -9.36 -3.84 -3.53
C GLY A 6 -8.49 -3.95 -2.29
N HIS A 7 -8.43 -5.16 -1.77
CA HIS A 7 -7.59 -5.54 -0.63
C HIS A 7 -6.59 -6.62 -1.06
N SER A 8 -5.36 -6.57 -0.56
CA SER A 8 -4.33 -7.60 -0.83
C SER A 8 -4.11 -7.81 -2.34
N LEU A 9 -4.23 -9.04 -2.85
CA LEU A 9 -4.22 -9.35 -4.28
C LEU A 9 -5.31 -8.60 -5.05
N GLY A 10 -6.49 -8.43 -4.47
CA GLY A 10 -7.58 -7.64 -5.06
C GLY A 10 -7.17 -6.18 -5.27
N ALA A 11 -6.31 -5.62 -4.40
CA ALA A 11 -5.75 -4.29 -4.58
C ALA A 11 -4.80 -4.22 -5.79
N ALA A 12 -3.99 -5.26 -6.01
CA ALA A 12 -3.13 -5.35 -7.19
C ALA A 12 -3.95 -5.37 -8.49
N LEU A 13 -5.04 -6.15 -8.51
CA LEU A 13 -5.97 -6.21 -9.64
C LEU A 13 -6.72 -4.88 -9.84
N ALA A 14 -7.14 -4.23 -8.76
CA ALA A 14 -7.75 -2.91 -8.77
C ALA A 14 -6.83 -1.86 -9.40
N THR A 15 -5.52 -1.92 -9.14
CA THR A 15 -4.53 -1.06 -9.80
C THR A 15 -4.47 -1.29 -11.31
N LEU A 16 -4.46 -2.53 -11.78
CA LEU A 16 -4.48 -2.81 -13.22
C LEU A 16 -5.81 -2.34 -13.85
N CYS A 17 -6.93 -2.63 -13.20
CA CYS A 17 -8.27 -2.22 -13.64
C CYS A 17 -8.40 -0.70 -13.77
N ALA A 18 -7.91 0.07 -12.78
CA ALA A 18 -7.93 1.52 -12.83
C ALA A 18 -7.06 2.08 -13.98
N ALA A 19 -5.90 1.45 -14.23
CA ALA A 19 -5.02 1.81 -15.34
C ALA A 19 -5.67 1.56 -16.71
N ASP A 20 -6.46 0.49 -16.83
CA ASP A 20 -7.17 0.12 -18.06
C ASP A 20 -8.42 1.00 -18.30
N ILE A 21 -9.18 1.32 -17.24
CA ILE A 21 -10.41 2.11 -17.35
C ILE A 21 -10.12 3.58 -17.70
N ALA A 22 -9.10 4.19 -17.08
CA ALA A 22 -8.80 5.61 -17.25
C ALA A 22 -8.66 6.08 -18.72
N PRO A 23 -7.88 5.41 -19.60
CA PRO A 23 -7.78 5.80 -21.00
C PRO A 23 -9.00 5.43 -21.84
N LEU A 24 -9.78 4.41 -21.45
CA LEU A 24 -11.00 4.00 -22.18
C LEU A 24 -12.14 5.00 -21.99
N PHE A 25 -12.17 5.72 -20.86
CA PHE A 25 -13.22 6.66 -20.52
C PHE A 25 -12.63 8.03 -20.10
N PRO A 26 -12.05 8.82 -21.03
CA PRO A 26 -11.34 10.06 -20.71
C PRO A 26 -12.23 11.14 -20.05
N GLY A 27 -13.55 11.04 -20.18
CA GLY A 27 -14.50 11.93 -19.49
C GLY A 27 -14.88 11.48 -18.08
N ALA A 28 -14.45 10.29 -17.65
CA ALA A 28 -14.75 9.76 -16.32
C ALA A 28 -13.60 10.05 -15.35
N ARG A 29 -13.93 10.68 -14.21
CA ARG A 29 -13.01 10.73 -13.07
C ARG A 29 -12.86 9.33 -12.47
N VAL A 30 -11.68 8.74 -12.57
CA VAL A 30 -11.32 7.47 -11.93
C VAL A 30 -10.61 7.76 -10.61
N THR A 31 -11.07 7.14 -9.53
CA THR A 31 -10.51 7.27 -8.19
C THR A 31 -10.25 5.89 -7.61
N MET A 32 -9.10 5.70 -6.98
CA MET A 32 -8.70 4.40 -6.43
C MET A 32 -8.40 4.50 -4.93
N TYR A 33 -8.98 3.59 -4.14
CA TYR A 33 -8.64 3.39 -2.72
C TYR A 33 -8.31 1.93 -2.50
N ASN A 34 -7.03 1.63 -2.26
CA ASN A 34 -6.56 0.26 -2.12
C ASN A 34 -6.01 0.01 -0.73
N TYR A 35 -6.25 -1.18 -0.19
CA TYR A 35 -5.85 -1.58 1.16
C TYR A 35 -4.83 -2.72 1.07
N GLY A 36 -3.68 -2.57 1.74
CA GLY A 36 -2.66 -3.61 1.76
C GLY A 36 -2.11 -3.98 0.38
N SER A 37 -2.07 -3.02 -0.54
CA SER A 37 -1.69 -3.28 -1.94
C SER A 37 -0.20 -3.60 -2.08
N PRO A 38 0.15 -4.75 -2.70
CA PRO A 38 1.53 -5.03 -3.07
C PRO A 38 1.98 -4.11 -4.22
N ARG A 39 3.26 -4.15 -4.57
CA ARG A 39 3.77 -3.43 -5.76
C ARG A 39 3.37 -4.19 -7.03
N VAL A 40 2.83 -3.47 -8.02
CA VAL A 40 2.23 -4.08 -9.23
C VAL A 40 3.12 -3.95 -10.47
N GLY A 41 3.79 -2.81 -10.64
CA GLY A 41 4.59 -2.54 -11.82
C GLY A 41 5.93 -1.89 -11.50
N ASN A 42 6.75 -1.69 -12.53
CA ASN A 42 8.04 -1.02 -12.39
C ASN A 42 7.89 0.51 -12.33
N ARG A 43 9.01 1.22 -12.29
CA ARG A 43 9.03 2.70 -12.27
C ARG A 43 8.35 3.35 -13.49
N ALA A 44 8.39 2.72 -14.67
CA ALA A 44 7.72 3.26 -15.86
C ALA A 44 6.21 3.13 -15.73
N PHE A 45 5.73 1.96 -15.30
CA PHE A 45 4.31 1.74 -15.01
C PHE A 45 3.79 2.71 -13.95
N ALA A 46 4.51 2.89 -12.84
CA ALA A 46 4.07 3.78 -11.76
C ALA A 46 3.87 5.23 -12.23
N ARG A 47 4.82 5.76 -13.02
CA ARG A 47 4.68 7.12 -13.59
C ARG A 47 3.51 7.24 -14.54
N LEU A 48 3.29 6.23 -15.39
CA LEU A 48 2.14 6.21 -16.28
C LEU A 48 0.84 6.17 -15.47
N PHE A 49 0.76 5.29 -14.48
CA PHE A 49 -0.40 5.15 -13.61
C PHE A 49 -0.74 6.46 -12.89
N ASP A 50 0.25 7.10 -12.25
CA ASP A 50 0.03 8.36 -11.51
C ASP A 50 -0.41 9.51 -12.42
N THR A 51 -0.11 9.41 -13.72
CA THR A 51 -0.62 10.35 -14.74
C THR A 51 -2.06 10.04 -15.13
N LEU A 52 -2.41 8.76 -15.26
CA LEU A 52 -3.74 8.30 -15.66
C LEU A 52 -4.77 8.42 -14.52
N VAL A 53 -4.37 8.14 -13.28
CA VAL A 53 -5.22 8.06 -12.09
C VAL A 53 -4.62 8.90 -10.97
N PRO A 54 -4.71 10.24 -11.05
CA PRO A 54 -4.11 11.13 -10.05
C PRO A 54 -4.76 11.02 -8.67
N ASP A 55 -6.04 10.63 -8.62
CA ASP A 55 -6.79 10.40 -7.37
C ASP A 55 -6.65 8.94 -6.90
N ALA A 56 -5.41 8.49 -6.69
CA ALA A 56 -5.10 7.14 -6.24
C ALA A 56 -4.49 7.14 -4.84
N PHE A 57 -5.07 6.36 -3.94
CA PHE A 57 -4.66 6.25 -2.54
C PHE A 57 -4.41 4.79 -2.16
N ARG A 58 -3.31 4.56 -1.47
CA ARG A 58 -2.93 3.26 -0.92
C ARG A 58 -2.88 3.33 0.59
N ILE A 59 -3.86 2.72 1.22
CA ILE A 59 -3.97 2.60 2.66
C ILE A 59 -3.09 1.42 3.11
N VAL A 60 -2.20 1.70 4.06
CA VAL A 60 -1.27 0.74 4.61
C VAL A 60 -1.42 0.73 6.11
N ASN A 61 -1.74 -0.43 6.67
CA ASN A 61 -1.67 -0.64 8.10
C ASN A 61 -0.19 -0.75 8.50
N ASP A 62 0.25 0.02 9.49
CA ASP A 62 1.65 -0.03 9.95
C ASP A 62 2.03 -1.43 10.48
N ALA A 63 1.08 -2.19 11.04
CA ALA A 63 1.32 -3.58 11.44
C ALA A 63 1.44 -4.56 10.26
N ASP A 64 0.99 -4.17 9.05
CA ASP A 64 0.99 -5.04 7.87
C ASP A 64 2.36 -5.07 7.17
N LEU A 65 3.02 -6.23 7.26
CA LEU A 65 4.27 -6.52 6.57
C LEU A 65 4.07 -6.95 5.11
N VAL A 66 2.92 -7.53 4.76
CA VAL A 66 2.59 -8.07 3.43
C VAL A 66 2.40 -6.94 2.41
N ALA A 67 1.74 -5.85 2.80
CA ALA A 67 1.60 -4.64 1.97
C ALA A 67 2.93 -4.02 1.54
N ARG A 68 4.03 -4.45 2.17
CA ARG A 68 5.37 -3.92 1.94
C ARG A 68 6.16 -4.74 0.91
N VAL A 69 5.64 -5.87 0.43
CA VAL A 69 6.27 -6.86 -0.48
C VAL A 69 5.76 -6.68 -1.93
N PRO A 70 6.52 -7.01 -2.99
CA PRO A 70 7.92 -7.48 -3.03
C PRO A 70 8.93 -6.35 -2.86
N ARG A 71 9.89 -6.52 -1.94
CA ARG A 71 10.92 -5.51 -1.56
C ARG A 71 12.23 -5.64 -2.33
N THR A 72 12.37 -6.69 -3.13
CA THR A 72 13.65 -7.04 -3.75
C THR A 72 14.05 -5.95 -4.75
N ARG A 73 15.15 -5.25 -4.46
CA ARG A 73 15.76 -4.23 -5.35
C ARG A 73 16.04 -4.79 -6.75
N LEU A 74 16.25 -6.11 -6.86
CA LEU A 74 16.39 -6.84 -8.12
C LEU A 74 15.17 -6.74 -9.05
N LEU A 75 13.96 -6.69 -8.50
CA LEU A 75 12.74 -6.76 -9.30
C LEU A 75 12.19 -5.39 -9.73
N ASN A 76 12.76 -4.29 -9.20
CA ASN A 76 12.47 -2.90 -9.57
C ASN A 76 10.97 -2.51 -9.57
N TYR A 77 10.16 -3.17 -8.75
CA TYR A 77 8.77 -2.80 -8.56
C TYR A 77 8.63 -1.49 -7.77
N ARG A 78 7.60 -0.72 -8.08
CA ARG A 78 7.25 0.55 -7.43
C ARG A 78 5.76 0.55 -7.07
N HIS A 79 5.43 1.18 -5.95
CA HIS A 79 4.04 1.49 -5.63
C HIS A 79 3.54 2.61 -6.54
N VAL A 80 2.21 2.67 -6.66
CA VAL A 80 1.48 3.72 -7.38
C VAL A 80 0.55 4.44 -6.41
N GLY A 81 0.16 5.66 -6.77
CA GLY A 81 -0.69 6.50 -5.94
C GLY A 81 -0.02 6.95 -4.64
N ARG A 82 -0.75 7.77 -3.90
CA ARG A 82 -0.29 8.35 -2.63
C ARG A 82 -0.45 7.35 -1.50
N THR A 83 0.58 7.22 -0.67
CA THR A 83 0.54 6.36 0.52
C THR A 83 -0.18 7.04 1.68
N VAL A 84 -1.13 6.34 2.28
CA VAL A 84 -1.81 6.70 3.54
C VAL A 84 -1.49 5.63 4.56
N LEU A 85 -0.72 5.99 5.58
CA LEU A 85 -0.36 5.12 6.69
C LEU A 85 -1.34 5.29 7.82
N VAL A 86 -1.80 4.15 8.33
CA VAL A 86 -2.69 4.09 9.49
C VAL A 86 -1.96 3.32 10.57
N SER A 87 -1.72 3.97 11.70
CA SER A 87 -1.08 3.35 12.86
C SER A 87 -2.04 3.33 14.05
N ALA A 88 -2.13 2.17 14.68
CA ALA A 88 -2.82 1.96 15.94
C ALA A 88 -1.97 2.37 17.17
N GLN A 89 -0.69 2.73 16.98
CA GLN A 89 0.20 3.10 18.09
C GLN A 89 -0.05 4.54 18.54
N GLN A 90 0.13 4.82 19.84
CA GLN A 90 -0.18 6.12 20.46
C GLN A 90 0.58 7.29 19.79
N GLY A 91 -0.14 8.29 19.26
CA GLY A 91 0.44 9.48 18.63
C GLY A 91 -0.23 9.88 17.30
N LYS A 92 0.57 10.10 16.24
CA LYS A 92 0.07 10.38 14.87
C LYS A 92 -0.58 9.11 14.30
N ARG A 93 -1.91 9.07 14.33
CA ARG A 93 -2.74 7.94 13.90
C ARG A 93 -2.79 7.75 12.38
N ILE A 94 -2.63 8.84 11.62
CA ILE A 94 -2.65 8.84 10.16
C ILE A 94 -1.49 9.68 9.63
N TRP A 95 -0.73 9.14 8.69
CA TRP A 95 0.27 9.88 7.91
C TRP A 95 -0.09 9.78 6.43
N VAL A 96 -0.01 10.89 5.71
CA VAL A 96 -0.39 11.00 4.31
C VAL A 96 0.78 11.55 3.50
N GLU A 97 1.19 10.81 2.49
CA GLU A 97 2.27 11.18 1.59
C GLU A 97 2.01 12.53 0.93
N GLY A 98 2.96 13.46 1.08
CA GLY A 98 2.90 14.82 0.53
C GLY A 98 2.06 15.81 1.34
N GLU A 99 1.33 15.38 2.37
CA GLU A 99 0.51 16.26 3.22
C GLU A 99 0.96 16.29 4.68
N SER A 100 1.41 15.15 5.22
CA SER A 100 1.86 15.06 6.60
C SER A 100 3.32 15.47 6.77
N GLU A 101 3.63 16.25 7.82
CA GLU A 101 5.01 16.56 8.19
C GLU A 101 5.79 15.31 8.63
N GLY A 102 7.06 15.24 8.22
CA GLY A 102 7.98 14.12 8.48
C GLY A 102 8.34 13.33 7.22
N SER A 103 9.45 12.58 7.29
CA SER A 103 9.77 11.58 6.25
C SER A 103 8.72 10.48 6.24
N ASP A 104 8.58 9.80 5.10
CA ASP A 104 7.73 8.60 4.99
C ASP A 104 8.15 7.57 6.06
N PRO A 105 7.27 7.25 7.03
CA PRO A 105 7.57 6.29 8.10
C PRO A 105 7.93 4.89 7.58
N LEU A 106 7.61 4.58 6.33
CA LEU A 106 7.96 3.32 5.68
C LEU A 106 9.30 3.34 4.92
N LYS A 107 9.90 4.52 4.69
CA LYS A 107 11.03 4.70 3.77
C LYS A 107 12.35 4.17 4.31
N GLU A 108 12.45 4.00 5.62
CA GLU A 108 13.70 3.72 6.31
C GLU A 108 13.52 2.54 7.26
N ARG A 109 13.70 1.33 6.73
CA ARG A 109 13.97 0.23 7.64
C ARG A 109 15.07 -0.69 7.19
N TRP A 110 15.31 -0.85 5.88
CA TRP A 110 16.19 -1.90 5.40
C TRP A 110 16.98 -1.46 4.15
N THR A 111 18.19 -0.96 4.34
CA THR A 111 19.14 -0.59 3.27
C THR A 111 20.09 -1.73 2.92
N GLU A 112 20.33 -2.65 3.85
CA GLU A 112 21.28 -3.76 3.71
C GLU A 112 20.63 -5.07 3.24
N LEU A 113 21.43 -5.99 2.70
CA LEU A 113 20.95 -7.31 2.26
C LEU A 113 20.46 -8.17 3.43
N SER A 114 21.12 -8.07 4.60
CA SER A 114 20.73 -8.77 5.83
C SER A 114 19.34 -8.36 6.28
N GLU A 115 19.06 -7.07 6.22
CA GLU A 115 17.80 -6.43 6.59
C GLU A 115 16.65 -6.81 5.64
N LEU A 116 16.95 -6.95 4.33
CA LEU A 116 16.02 -7.51 3.35
C LEU A 116 15.73 -8.99 3.64
N LEU A 117 16.76 -9.78 3.96
CA LEU A 117 16.63 -11.18 4.29
C LEU A 117 15.83 -11.37 5.59
N GLU A 118 16.07 -10.53 6.60
CA GLU A 118 15.30 -10.49 7.84
C GLU A 118 13.84 -10.10 7.59
N ALA A 119 13.57 -9.15 6.69
CA ALA A 119 12.21 -8.82 6.30
C ALA A 119 11.51 -9.98 5.56
N GLU A 120 12.22 -10.69 4.68
CA GLU A 120 11.69 -11.88 4.00
C GLU A 120 11.49 -13.06 4.98
N LEU A 121 12.42 -13.28 5.90
CA LEU A 121 12.30 -14.28 6.97
C LEU A 121 11.15 -13.92 7.92
N SER A 122 10.98 -12.65 8.29
CA SER A 122 9.87 -12.17 9.12
C SER A 122 8.53 -12.35 8.42
N LEU A 123 8.47 -12.10 7.11
CA LEU A 123 7.30 -12.40 6.29
C LEU A 123 7.01 -13.90 6.30
N MET A 124 8.00 -14.74 6.05
CA MET A 124 7.84 -16.20 6.02
C MET A 124 7.43 -16.76 7.38
N GLN A 125 8.05 -16.30 8.46
CA GLN A 125 7.68 -16.65 9.83
C GLN A 125 6.26 -16.15 10.17
N GLY A 126 5.90 -14.95 9.73
CA GLY A 126 4.57 -14.38 9.90
C GLY A 126 3.47 -15.12 9.13
N LEU A 127 3.80 -15.65 7.94
CA LEU A 127 2.93 -16.52 7.15
C LEU A 127 2.77 -17.90 7.80
N VAL A 128 3.86 -18.49 8.29
CA VAL A 128 3.85 -19.81 8.95
C VAL A 128 3.19 -19.73 10.33
N GLY A 129 3.38 -18.63 11.06
CA GLY A 129 2.85 -18.39 12.41
C GLY A 129 1.47 -17.71 12.45
N GLY A 130 0.91 -17.30 11.32
CA GLY A 130 -0.44 -16.73 11.20
C GLY A 130 -0.62 -15.27 11.65
N GLY A 131 0.29 -14.72 12.46
CA GLY A 131 0.19 -13.35 12.98
C GLY A 131 0.23 -12.27 11.88
N SER A 132 1.16 -12.38 10.92
CA SER A 132 1.25 -11.42 9.81
C SER A 132 0.09 -11.56 8.81
N ILE A 133 -0.57 -12.72 8.77
CA ILE A 133 -1.81 -12.89 8.00
C ILE A 133 -2.94 -12.13 8.71
N ALA A 134 -3.05 -12.26 10.03
CA ALA A 134 -4.08 -11.56 10.80
C ALA A 134 -3.97 -10.02 10.66
N ASP A 135 -2.76 -9.45 10.73
CA ASP A 135 -2.54 -8.01 10.54
C ASP A 135 -2.75 -7.54 9.09
N HIS A 136 -2.66 -8.47 8.13
CA HIS A 136 -3.01 -8.26 6.73
C HIS A 136 -4.49 -8.51 6.44
N MET A 137 -5.30 -9.01 7.39
CA MET A 137 -6.73 -9.21 7.14
C MET A 137 -7.50 -7.89 7.15
N GLU A 138 -8.63 -7.87 6.43
CA GLU A 138 -9.51 -6.70 6.34
C GLU A 138 -9.95 -6.18 7.71
N ASP A 139 -10.16 -7.07 8.68
CA ASP A 139 -10.53 -6.72 10.06
C ASP A 139 -9.42 -5.90 10.76
N ALA A 140 -8.14 -6.19 10.50
CA ALA A 140 -7.04 -5.39 11.04
C ALA A 140 -7.00 -4.00 10.41
N TYR A 141 -7.23 -3.89 9.10
CA TYR A 141 -7.36 -2.59 8.41
C TYR A 141 -8.54 -1.78 8.96
N PHE A 142 -9.69 -2.43 9.15
CA PHE A 142 -10.88 -1.81 9.73
C PHE A 142 -10.61 -1.31 11.14
N ARG A 143 -10.05 -2.15 12.02
CA ARG A 143 -9.69 -1.76 13.39
C ARG A 143 -8.69 -0.62 13.43
N ALA A 144 -7.65 -0.67 12.59
CA ALA A 144 -6.66 0.39 12.51
C ALA A 144 -7.30 1.72 12.10
N LEU A 145 -8.20 1.72 11.10
CA LEU A 145 -8.93 2.90 10.67
C LEU A 145 -9.87 3.43 11.76
N VAL A 146 -10.64 2.56 12.40
CA VAL A 146 -11.57 2.95 13.48
C VAL A 146 -10.80 3.57 14.65
N GLN A 147 -9.72 2.94 15.09
CA GLN A 147 -8.86 3.48 16.15
C GLN A 147 -8.17 4.78 15.74
N ALA A 148 -7.84 4.92 14.45
CA ALA A 148 -7.21 6.12 13.95
C ALA A 148 -8.16 7.32 13.88
N LEU A 149 -9.45 7.06 13.64
CA LEU A 149 -10.49 8.08 13.43
C LEU A 149 -11.27 8.43 14.71
N LEU A 150 -11.36 7.52 15.69
CA LEU A 150 -11.99 7.79 16.98
C LEU A 150 -11.02 8.56 17.90
N PRO A 151 -11.46 9.58 18.64
CA PRO A 151 -10.62 10.40 19.54
C PRO A 151 -9.97 9.59 20.67
#